data_AF-A0A0K9F226-F1
#
_entry.id   AF-A0A0K9F226-F1
#
_cell.length_a   1.000
_cell.length_b   1.000
_cell.length_c   1.000
_cell.angle_alpha   90.00
_cell.angle_beta   90.00
_cell.angle_gamma   90.00
#
_symmetry.space_group_name_H-M   'P 1'
#
loop_
_entity.id
_entity.type
_entity.pdbx_description
1 polymer ?
#
loop_
_entity_poly.entity_id
_entity_poly.type
_entity_poly.pdbx_seq_one_letter_code
_entity_poly.pdbx_strand_id
1 'polypeptide(L)'
;MKSKSMAHHFHLLQEQRTHYLPCIHSLSQEQLWHREKEGKWSIGEHFYHLYLILKMLKTATKFSLILTPYAKMRRNKPFATEIHDIYEEYKNKKGRGMRAPRILVPPSKICFTLSSDEIEQLLVNETSMIQELVKNIEEDIAGHIVFPDPLAHYPNLIQSIQLLAIHEKHHFRIMTGQYNRLITSSEVLI
;
A
#
# COMPACT_ATOMS: atom_id res chain seq x y z
N MET A 1 -2.66 -19.54 -4.43
CA MET A 1 -1.67 -19.40 -3.33
C MET A 1 -2.01 -20.39 -2.23
N LYS A 2 -1.04 -20.83 -1.41
CA LYS A 2 -1.26 -21.80 -0.33
C LYS A 2 -1.94 -21.23 0.93
N SER A 3 -1.57 -20.02 1.36
CA SER A 3 -2.33 -19.32 2.42
C SER A 3 -3.60 -18.71 1.84
N LYS A 4 -4.73 -18.97 2.50
CA LYS A 4 -6.04 -18.42 2.17
C LYS A 4 -6.13 -16.95 2.59
N SER A 5 -5.62 -16.60 3.78
CA SER A 5 -5.61 -15.20 4.23
C SER A 5 -4.81 -14.29 3.30
N MET A 6 -3.59 -14.71 2.90
CA MET A 6 -2.80 -13.91 1.96
C MET A 6 -3.50 -13.79 0.60
N ALA A 7 -4.11 -14.86 0.09
CA ALA A 7 -4.88 -14.82 -1.17
C ALA A 7 -6.05 -13.83 -1.08
N HIS A 8 -6.78 -13.83 0.03
CA HIS A 8 -7.87 -12.90 0.29
C HIS A 8 -7.39 -11.44 0.31
N HIS A 9 -6.30 -11.13 1.01
CA HIS A 9 -5.78 -9.76 1.07
C HIS A 9 -5.24 -9.26 -0.28
N PHE A 10 -4.62 -10.13 -1.10
CA PHE A 10 -4.26 -9.78 -2.47
C PHE A 10 -5.47 -9.53 -3.36
N HIS A 11 -6.54 -10.31 -3.19
CA HIS A 11 -7.79 -10.06 -3.88
C HIS A 11 -8.37 -8.69 -3.50
N LEU A 12 -8.37 -8.36 -2.20
CA LEU A 12 -8.83 -7.07 -1.70
C LEU A 12 -7.99 -5.89 -2.26
N LEU A 13 -6.68 -6.04 -2.46
CA LEU A 13 -5.86 -5.05 -3.17
C LEU A 13 -6.36 -4.83 -4.60
N GLN A 14 -6.63 -5.92 -5.33
CA GLN A 14 -7.10 -5.85 -6.70
C GLN A 14 -8.50 -5.20 -6.81
N GLU A 15 -9.43 -5.59 -5.95
CA GLU A 15 -10.79 -5.03 -5.92
C GLU A 15 -10.77 -3.52 -5.69
N GLN A 16 -9.95 -3.07 -4.73
CA GLN A 16 -9.79 -1.63 -4.47
C GLN A 16 -9.25 -0.90 -5.70
N ARG A 17 -8.22 -1.43 -6.35
CA ARG A 17 -7.64 -0.80 -7.55
C ARG A 17 -8.66 -0.72 -8.68
N THR A 18 -9.39 -1.80 -8.95
CA THR A 18 -10.46 -1.79 -9.96
C THR A 18 -11.53 -0.74 -9.67
N HIS A 19 -11.82 -0.46 -8.39
CA HIS A 19 -12.77 0.59 -8.00
C HIS A 19 -12.23 2.01 -8.17
N TYR A 20 -10.99 2.28 -7.72
CA TYR A 20 -10.48 3.66 -7.61
C TYR A 20 -9.68 4.13 -8.82
N LEU A 21 -8.97 3.23 -9.51
CA LEU A 21 -8.06 3.61 -10.58
C LEU A 21 -8.75 4.27 -11.78
N PRO A 22 -9.97 3.89 -12.23
CA PRO A 22 -10.62 4.57 -13.36
C PRO A 22 -10.73 6.09 -13.20
N CYS A 23 -11.01 6.57 -11.98
CA CYS A 23 -11.04 8.02 -11.71
C CYS A 23 -9.65 8.65 -11.83
N ILE A 24 -8.59 7.97 -11.37
CA ILE A 24 -7.22 8.47 -11.46
C ILE A 24 -6.76 8.53 -12.93
N HIS A 25 -7.08 7.52 -13.75
CA HIS A 25 -6.74 7.50 -15.17
C HIS A 25 -7.50 8.56 -15.99
N SER A 26 -8.62 9.07 -15.49
CA SER A 26 -9.35 10.16 -16.15
C SER A 26 -8.68 11.53 -16.02
N LEU A 27 -7.68 11.67 -15.14
CA LEU A 27 -6.99 12.94 -14.89
C LEU A 27 -5.98 13.25 -16.00
N SER A 28 -5.90 14.52 -16.39
CA SER A 28 -4.77 14.98 -17.20
C SER A 28 -3.47 14.92 -16.40
N GLN A 29 -2.33 14.95 -17.10
CA GLN A 29 -1.01 14.98 -16.45
C GLN A 29 -0.90 16.17 -15.47
N GLU A 30 -1.43 17.33 -15.83
CA GLU A 30 -1.42 18.50 -14.96
C GLU A 30 -2.27 18.27 -13.69
N GLN A 31 -3.48 17.73 -13.85
CA GLN A 31 -4.39 17.46 -12.72
C GLN A 31 -3.82 16.38 -11.79
N LEU A 32 -3.23 15.31 -12.35
CA LEU A 32 -2.61 14.22 -11.60
C LEU A 32 -1.53 14.75 -10.65
N TRP A 33 -0.72 15.69 -11.11
CA TRP A 33 0.43 16.22 -10.37
C TRP A 33 0.17 17.54 -9.64
N HIS A 34 -1.04 18.10 -9.76
CA HIS A 34 -1.42 19.32 -9.07
C HIS A 34 -1.46 19.13 -7.55
N ARG A 35 -0.80 20.04 -6.81
CA ARG A 35 -0.88 20.11 -5.35
C ARG A 35 -1.85 21.21 -4.94
N GLU A 36 -2.98 20.84 -4.35
CA GLU A 36 -3.98 21.80 -3.85
C GLU A 36 -3.41 22.77 -2.79
N LYS A 37 -2.46 22.29 -1.98
CA LYS A 37 -1.87 23.04 -0.87
C LYS A 37 -0.39 22.75 -0.75
N GLU A 38 0.37 23.78 -0.40
CA GLU A 38 1.79 23.63 -0.10
C GLU A 38 2.00 22.60 1.04
N GLY A 39 3.01 21.74 0.86
CA GLY A 39 3.32 20.68 1.82
C GLY A 39 2.35 19.48 1.84
N LYS A 40 1.36 19.44 0.94
CA LYS A 40 0.52 18.25 0.70
C LYS A 40 0.89 17.58 -0.61
N TRP A 41 0.72 16.27 -0.66
CA TRP A 41 0.95 15.49 -1.85
C TRP A 41 -0.19 15.65 -2.86
N SER A 42 0.15 15.63 -4.14
CA SER A 42 -0.81 15.47 -5.24
C SER A 42 -1.35 14.03 -5.30
N ILE A 43 -2.35 13.80 -6.16
CA ILE A 43 -2.88 12.46 -6.42
C ILE A 43 -1.77 11.55 -6.98
N GLY A 44 -0.98 12.03 -7.94
CA GLY A 44 0.14 11.29 -8.52
C GLY A 44 1.22 10.93 -7.49
N GLU A 45 1.49 11.83 -6.54
CA GLU A 45 2.44 11.56 -5.44
C GLU A 45 1.90 10.50 -4.47
N HIS A 46 0.62 10.57 -4.11
CA HIS A 46 -0.03 9.51 -3.33
C HIS A 46 0.02 8.17 -4.04
N PHE A 47 -0.24 8.15 -5.35
CA PHE A 47 -0.23 6.93 -6.14
C PHE A 47 1.18 6.33 -6.24
N TYR A 48 2.19 7.16 -6.51
CA TYR A 48 3.59 6.73 -6.55
C TYR A 48 4.09 6.24 -5.19
N HIS A 49 3.62 6.83 -4.09
CA HIS A 49 3.93 6.37 -2.74
C HIS A 49 3.47 4.92 -2.49
N LEU A 50 2.32 4.51 -3.03
CA LEU A 50 1.84 3.12 -2.93
C LEU A 50 2.84 2.13 -3.58
N TYR A 51 3.39 2.50 -4.73
CA TYR A 51 4.47 1.73 -5.37
C TYR A 51 5.71 1.62 -4.47
N LEU A 52 6.15 2.71 -3.85
CA LEU A 52 7.32 2.69 -2.96
C LEU A 52 7.13 1.74 -1.77
N ILE A 53 5.93 1.72 -1.20
CA ILE A 53 5.58 0.83 -0.08
C ILE A 53 5.61 -0.63 -0.52
N LEU A 54 5.05 -0.98 -1.67
CA LEU A 54 5.13 -2.34 -2.22
C LEU A 54 6.57 -2.76 -2.48
N LYS A 55 7.39 -1.89 -3.10
CA LYS A 55 8.81 -2.17 -3.34
C LYS A 55 9.58 -2.41 -2.04
N MET A 56 9.30 -1.62 -1.01
CA MET A 56 9.86 -1.81 0.32
C MET A 56 9.44 -3.15 0.92
N LEU A 57 8.14 -3.47 0.91
CA LEU A 57 7.64 -4.74 1.48
C LEU A 57 8.18 -5.95 0.70
N LYS A 58 8.29 -5.88 -0.62
CA LYS A 58 8.94 -6.92 -1.44
C LYS A 58 10.36 -7.18 -0.95
N THR A 59 11.13 -6.12 -0.74
CA THR A 59 12.51 -6.19 -0.28
C THR A 59 12.57 -6.78 1.13
N ALA A 60 11.76 -6.28 2.05
CA ALA A 60 11.67 -6.80 3.41
C ALA A 60 11.27 -8.29 3.40
N THR A 61 10.30 -8.69 2.57
CA THR A 61 9.83 -10.07 2.45
C THR A 61 10.98 -10.98 2.02
N LYS A 62 11.73 -10.63 0.98
CA LYS A 62 12.90 -11.41 0.52
C LYS A 62 13.88 -11.70 1.66
N PHE A 63 14.18 -10.69 2.49
CA PHE A 63 15.07 -10.89 3.63
C PHE A 63 14.43 -11.72 4.74
N SER A 64 13.15 -11.48 5.06
CA SER A 64 12.42 -12.22 6.10
C SER A 64 12.23 -13.70 5.76
N LEU A 65 12.22 -14.09 4.48
CA LEU A 65 12.13 -15.50 4.06
C LEU A 65 13.33 -16.34 4.51
N ILE A 66 14.48 -15.74 4.85
CA ILE A 66 15.61 -16.46 5.47
C ILE A 66 15.20 -17.09 6.81
N LEU A 67 14.19 -16.52 7.50
CA LEU A 67 13.66 -17.01 8.77
C LEU A 67 12.62 -18.12 8.62
N THR A 68 12.35 -18.59 7.40
CA THR A 68 11.36 -19.65 7.15
C THR A 68 11.60 -20.94 7.96
N PRO A 69 12.85 -21.43 8.16
CA PRO A 69 13.09 -22.60 9.01
C PRO A 69 12.61 -22.40 10.46
N TYR A 70 12.86 -21.22 11.02
CA TYR A 70 12.39 -20.86 12.36
C TYR A 70 10.85 -20.77 12.41
N ALA A 71 10.23 -20.19 11.39
CA ALA A 71 8.77 -20.15 11.27
C ALA A 71 8.16 -21.56 11.20
N LYS A 72 8.78 -22.48 10.44
CA LYS A 72 8.36 -23.90 10.37
C LYS A 72 8.39 -24.60 11.72
N MET A 73 9.41 -24.36 12.54
CA MET A 73 9.48 -24.90 13.90
C MET A 73 8.32 -24.43 14.79
N ARG A 74 7.72 -23.28 14.46
CA ARG A 74 6.61 -22.66 15.20
C ARG A 74 5.24 -22.92 14.60
N ARG A 75 5.12 -23.71 13.53
CA ARG A 75 3.87 -23.88 12.77
C ARG A 75 2.62 -24.24 13.59
N ASN A 76 2.80 -24.98 14.69
CA ASN A 76 1.69 -25.39 15.57
C ASN A 76 1.33 -24.35 16.65
N LYS A 77 2.05 -23.23 16.73
CA LYS A 77 1.74 -22.14 17.67
C LYS A 77 0.67 -21.24 17.07
N PRO A 78 -0.25 -20.70 17.89
CA PRO A 78 -1.25 -19.75 17.43
C PRO A 78 -0.58 -18.49 16.88
N PHE A 79 -1.24 -17.86 15.91
CA PHE A 79 -0.85 -16.58 15.32
C PHE A 79 -2.11 -15.81 14.91
N ALA A 80 -2.00 -14.49 14.82
CA ALA A 80 -3.08 -13.65 14.32
C ALA A 80 -3.02 -13.59 12.79
N THR A 81 -4.16 -13.70 12.12
CA THR A 81 -4.26 -13.45 10.67
C THR A 81 -4.63 -12.01 10.36
N GLU A 82 -5.22 -11.31 11.32
CA GLU A 82 -5.75 -9.96 11.15
C GLU A 82 -4.90 -8.91 11.87
N ILE A 83 -4.84 -7.71 11.29
CA ILE A 83 -4.37 -6.46 11.88
C ILE A 83 -5.43 -5.38 11.67
N HIS A 84 -5.55 -4.47 12.65
CA HIS A 84 -6.46 -3.33 12.60
C HIS A 84 -5.90 -2.16 11.76
N ASP A 85 -6.73 -1.14 11.52
CA ASP A 85 -6.29 0.09 10.82
C ASP A 85 -5.39 0.94 11.72
N ILE A 86 -4.08 0.72 11.59
CA ILE A 86 -3.05 1.46 12.35
C ILE A 86 -3.01 2.95 11.99
N TYR A 87 -3.48 3.34 10.79
CA TYR A 87 -3.45 4.72 10.33
C TYR A 87 -4.59 5.52 10.98
N GLU A 88 -5.77 4.91 11.06
CA GLU A 88 -6.91 5.46 11.81
C GLU A 88 -6.58 5.55 13.30
N GLU A 89 -6.03 4.49 13.90
CA GLU A 89 -5.59 4.50 15.29
C GLU A 89 -4.58 5.62 15.57
N TYR A 90 -3.54 5.72 14.73
CA TYR A 90 -2.51 6.76 14.86
C TYR A 90 -3.13 8.16 14.78
N LYS A 91 -4.03 8.38 13.81
CA LYS A 91 -4.72 9.66 13.65
C LYS A 91 -5.56 10.00 14.88
N ASN A 92 -6.30 9.04 15.42
CA ASN A 92 -7.11 9.23 16.62
C ASN A 92 -6.26 9.55 17.86
N LYS A 93 -5.09 8.88 18.01
CA LYS A 93 -4.18 9.11 19.14
C LYS A 93 -3.36 10.39 19.03
N LYS A 94 -2.97 10.81 17.83
CA LYS A 94 -2.02 11.93 17.60
C LYS A 94 -2.66 13.18 17.01
N GLY A 95 -3.94 13.13 16.64
CA GLY A 95 -4.66 14.23 16.00
C GLY A 95 -4.15 14.58 14.59
N ARG A 96 -3.25 13.77 14.01
CA ARG A 96 -2.62 14.02 12.70
C ARG A 96 -2.27 12.72 12.01
N GLY A 97 -2.18 12.76 10.68
CA GLY A 97 -1.73 11.62 9.87
C GLY A 97 -0.27 11.23 10.16
N MET A 98 0.04 9.95 9.97
CA MET A 98 1.39 9.43 10.09
C MET A 98 2.27 10.00 8.97
N ARG A 99 3.49 10.44 9.32
CA ARG A 99 4.46 10.93 8.33
C ARG A 99 5.20 9.75 7.71
N ALA A 100 5.27 9.71 6.38
CA ALA A 100 6.08 8.73 5.68
C ALA A 100 7.58 8.93 5.97
N PRO A 101 8.35 7.85 6.21
CA PRO A 101 9.81 7.89 6.21
C PRO A 101 10.36 8.45 4.89
N ARG A 102 11.53 9.11 4.92
CA ARG A 102 12.10 9.81 3.74
C ARG A 102 12.24 8.93 2.49
N ILE A 103 12.59 7.66 2.65
CA ILE A 103 12.71 6.70 1.53
C ILE A 103 11.38 6.39 0.83
N LEU A 104 10.27 6.66 1.50
CA LEU A 104 8.91 6.46 1.01
C LEU A 104 8.27 7.78 0.54
N VAL A 105 8.99 8.91 0.61
CA VAL A 105 8.46 10.18 0.08
C VAL A 105 8.73 10.23 -1.43
N PRO A 106 7.70 10.51 -2.27
CA PRO A 106 7.89 10.68 -3.71
C PRO A 106 8.94 11.77 -4.01
N PRO A 107 9.88 11.52 -4.93
CA PRO A 107 10.88 12.51 -5.30
C PRO A 107 10.25 13.65 -6.11
N SER A 108 10.67 14.89 -5.89
CA SER A 108 10.03 16.08 -6.48
C SER A 108 9.98 16.10 -8.01
N LYS A 109 10.89 15.41 -8.69
CA LYS A 109 10.96 15.37 -10.16
C LYS A 109 10.03 14.33 -10.80
N ILE A 110 9.38 13.48 -10.00
CA ILE A 110 8.56 12.37 -10.51
C ILE A 110 7.39 12.86 -11.38
N CYS A 111 6.89 14.07 -11.10
CA CYS A 111 5.77 14.68 -11.82
C CYS A 111 6.02 14.93 -13.31
N PHE A 112 7.29 15.00 -13.72
CA PHE A 112 7.67 15.21 -15.10
C PHE A 112 7.94 13.91 -15.86
N THR A 113 7.82 12.76 -15.19
CA THR A 113 8.37 11.50 -15.70
C THR A 113 7.37 10.37 -15.85
N LEU A 114 6.26 10.38 -15.12
CA LEU A 114 5.31 9.26 -15.14
C LEU A 114 3.86 9.75 -15.28
N SER A 115 3.10 9.01 -16.08
CA SER A 115 1.65 9.02 -16.16
C SER A 115 1.02 8.10 -15.11
N SER A 116 -0.31 8.17 -14.94
CA SER A 116 -1.06 7.24 -14.07
C SER A 116 -0.89 5.79 -14.51
N ASP A 117 -0.88 5.51 -15.81
CA ASP A 117 -0.75 4.15 -16.35
C ASP A 117 0.62 3.55 -16.02
N GLU A 118 1.68 4.34 -16.14
CA GLU A 118 3.04 3.89 -15.79
C GLU A 118 3.19 3.62 -14.29
N ILE A 119 2.55 4.44 -13.44
CA ILE A 119 2.54 4.20 -11.98
C ILE A 119 1.74 2.93 -11.65
N GLU A 120 0.58 2.72 -12.28
CA GLU A 120 -0.19 1.50 -12.12
C GLU A 120 0.64 0.28 -12.51
N GLN A 121 1.32 0.32 -13.66
CA GLN A 121 2.13 -0.80 -14.11
C GLN A 121 3.26 -1.11 -13.12
N LEU A 122 3.92 -0.10 -12.55
CA LEU A 122 4.89 -0.28 -11.46
C LEU A 122 4.24 -0.96 -10.24
N LEU A 123 3.05 -0.52 -9.84
CA LEU A 123 2.31 -1.06 -8.71
C LEU A 123 1.93 -2.53 -8.93
N VAL A 124 1.38 -2.86 -10.11
CA VAL A 124 0.97 -4.21 -10.51
C VAL A 124 2.19 -5.13 -10.59
N ASN A 125 3.28 -4.68 -11.20
CA ASN A 125 4.51 -5.46 -11.28
C ASN A 125 5.07 -5.80 -9.89
N GLU A 126 5.17 -4.82 -8.99
CA GLU A 126 5.63 -5.06 -7.63
C GLU A 126 4.68 -6.01 -6.86
N THR A 127 3.37 -5.87 -7.05
CA THR A 127 2.37 -6.76 -6.43
C THR A 127 2.54 -8.20 -6.90
N SER A 128 2.64 -8.42 -8.21
CA SER A 128 2.85 -9.74 -8.81
C SER A 128 4.15 -10.37 -8.33
N MET A 129 5.23 -9.59 -8.20
CA MET A 129 6.49 -10.08 -7.66
C MET A 129 6.36 -10.54 -6.19
N ILE A 130 5.59 -9.84 -5.36
CA ILE A 130 5.34 -10.29 -3.98
C ILE A 130 4.49 -11.55 -3.98
N GLN A 131 3.41 -11.62 -4.77
CA GLN A 131 2.59 -12.82 -4.91
C GLN A 131 3.43 -14.03 -5.28
N GLU A 132 4.33 -13.89 -6.25
CA GLU A 132 5.24 -14.96 -6.68
C GLU A 132 6.22 -15.38 -5.57
N LEU A 133 6.74 -14.45 -4.78
CA LEU A 133 7.61 -14.76 -3.64
C LEU A 133 6.89 -15.58 -2.56
N VAL A 134 5.60 -15.33 -2.34
CA VAL A 134 4.86 -15.90 -1.20
C VAL A 134 3.87 -17.01 -1.57
N LYS A 135 3.64 -17.28 -2.87
CA LYS A 135 2.57 -18.18 -3.35
C LYS A 135 2.60 -19.58 -2.76
N ASN A 136 3.79 -20.08 -2.44
CA ASN A 136 4.03 -21.44 -1.94
C ASN A 136 4.21 -21.53 -0.42
N ILE A 137 4.09 -20.42 0.30
CA ILE A 137 4.21 -20.39 1.76
C ILE A 137 2.87 -20.79 2.37
N GLU A 138 2.90 -21.81 3.24
CA GLU A 138 1.73 -22.27 3.98
C GLU A 138 1.30 -21.23 5.02
N GLU A 139 0.02 -21.18 5.34
CA GLU A 139 -0.55 -20.18 6.26
C GLU A 139 0.06 -20.24 7.66
N ASP A 140 0.22 -21.45 8.17
CA ASP A 140 0.85 -21.75 9.46
C ASP A 140 2.36 -21.44 9.50
N ILE A 141 3.00 -21.20 8.35
CA ILE A 141 4.38 -20.71 8.27
C ILE A 141 4.35 -19.18 8.13
N ALA A 142 3.51 -18.63 7.26
CA ALA A 142 3.39 -17.20 7.02
C ALA A 142 3.05 -16.43 8.32
N GLY A 143 2.22 -17.01 9.18
CA GLY A 143 1.86 -16.47 10.49
C GLY A 143 3.04 -16.28 11.48
N HIS A 144 4.20 -16.90 11.22
CA HIS A 144 5.39 -16.79 12.07
C HIS A 144 6.59 -16.13 11.39
N ILE A 145 6.43 -15.60 10.17
CA ILE A 145 7.42 -14.73 9.52
C ILE A 145 7.11 -13.29 9.93
N VAL A 146 7.84 -12.76 10.91
CA VAL A 146 7.56 -11.46 11.55
C VAL A 146 8.45 -10.35 11.02
N PHE A 147 7.86 -9.18 10.78
CA PHE A 147 8.55 -7.96 10.35
C PHE A 147 8.86 -7.05 11.54
N PRO A 148 10.05 -6.42 11.60
CA PRO A 148 10.44 -5.53 12.69
C PRO A 148 9.82 -4.12 12.50
N ASP A 149 8.49 -4.04 12.56
CA ASP A 149 7.74 -2.78 12.51
C ASP A 149 6.99 -2.54 13.84
N PRO A 150 7.57 -1.78 14.79
CA PRO A 150 6.94 -1.54 16.07
C PRO A 150 5.69 -0.64 15.98
N LEU A 151 5.54 0.16 14.93
CA LEU A 151 4.35 1.00 14.74
C LEU A 151 3.14 0.15 14.34
N ALA A 152 3.38 -0.93 13.61
CA ALA A 152 2.38 -1.93 13.25
C ALA A 152 2.34 -3.14 14.21
N HIS A 153 2.92 -3.02 15.41
CA HIS A 153 2.95 -4.07 16.42
C HIS A 153 3.59 -5.40 15.96
N TYR A 154 4.67 -5.32 15.18
CA TYR A 154 5.43 -6.47 14.68
C TYR A 154 4.57 -7.45 13.88
N PRO A 155 4.00 -7.01 12.74
CA PRO A 155 3.08 -7.82 11.95
C PRO A 155 3.80 -9.05 11.38
N ASN A 156 3.10 -10.18 11.31
CA ASN A 156 3.55 -11.32 10.51
C ASN A 156 3.31 -11.09 9.00
N LEU A 157 3.70 -12.04 8.15
CA LEU A 157 3.59 -11.91 6.71
C LEU A 157 2.14 -11.75 6.23
N ILE A 158 1.20 -12.46 6.86
CA ILE A 158 -0.24 -12.34 6.53
C ILE A 158 -0.71 -10.92 6.85
N GLN A 159 -0.47 -10.49 8.08
CA GLN A 159 -0.83 -9.14 8.55
C GLN A 159 -0.14 -8.05 7.74
N SER A 160 1.08 -8.26 7.28
CA SER A 160 1.81 -7.28 6.47
C SER A 160 1.18 -7.10 5.08
N ILE A 161 0.65 -8.17 4.49
CA ILE A 161 -0.10 -8.09 3.22
C ILE A 161 -1.46 -7.45 3.45
N GLN A 162 -2.16 -7.76 4.55
CA GLN A 162 -3.38 -7.05 4.92
C GLN A 162 -3.11 -5.55 5.14
N LEU A 163 -1.99 -5.21 5.78
CA LEU A 163 -1.60 -3.83 6.04
C LEU A 163 -1.36 -3.04 4.75
N LEU A 164 -0.89 -3.69 3.67
CA LEU A 164 -0.88 -3.07 2.34
C LEU A 164 -2.29 -2.69 1.89
N ALA A 165 -3.26 -3.61 2.01
CA ALA A 165 -4.64 -3.36 1.60
C ALA A 165 -5.27 -2.21 2.40
N ILE A 166 -5.02 -2.16 3.71
CA ILE A 166 -5.44 -1.05 4.59
C ILE A 166 -4.79 0.27 4.15
N HIS A 167 -3.48 0.24 3.87
CA HIS A 167 -2.72 1.41 3.45
C HIS A 167 -3.18 1.97 2.09
N GLU A 168 -3.40 1.10 1.10
CA GLU A 168 -3.96 1.52 -0.19
C GLU A 168 -5.35 2.15 -0.01
N LYS A 169 -6.22 1.53 0.79
CA LYS A 169 -7.55 2.09 1.12
C LYS A 169 -7.46 3.49 1.71
N HIS A 170 -6.53 3.69 2.65
CA HIS A 170 -6.29 4.98 3.27
C HIS A 170 -5.94 6.04 2.24
N HIS A 171 -5.02 5.74 1.33
CA HIS A 171 -4.61 6.65 0.27
C HIS A 171 -5.66 6.87 -0.80
N PHE A 172 -6.39 5.83 -1.21
CA PHE A 172 -7.50 5.97 -2.14
C PHE A 172 -8.57 6.92 -1.61
N ARG A 173 -8.93 6.83 -0.33
CA ARG A 173 -9.86 7.80 0.30
C ARG A 173 -9.37 9.24 0.21
N ILE A 174 -8.06 9.47 0.40
CA ILE A 174 -7.46 10.81 0.27
C ILE A 174 -7.55 11.28 -1.19
N MET A 175 -7.13 10.43 -2.13
CA MET A 175 -7.12 10.75 -3.56
C MET A 175 -8.53 10.99 -4.10
N THR A 176 -9.54 10.20 -3.71
CA THR A 176 -10.94 10.45 -4.07
C THR A 176 -11.43 11.79 -3.53
N GLY A 177 -11.05 12.14 -2.30
CA GLY A 177 -11.36 13.46 -1.75
C GLY A 177 -10.73 14.60 -2.57
N GLN A 178 -9.49 14.42 -3.03
CA GLN A 178 -8.81 15.39 -3.90
C GLN A 178 -9.45 15.47 -5.28
N TYR A 179 -9.71 14.32 -5.90
CA TYR A 179 -10.40 14.20 -7.19
C TYR A 179 -11.71 14.97 -7.19
N ASN A 180 -12.57 14.73 -6.21
CA ASN A 180 -13.87 15.40 -6.10
C ASN A 180 -13.73 16.93 -6.02
N ARG A 181 -12.74 17.44 -5.29
CA ARG A 181 -12.49 18.89 -5.22
C ARG A 181 -11.95 19.46 -6.52
N LEU A 182 -11.09 18.72 -7.21
CA LEU A 182 -10.54 19.12 -8.51
C LEU A 182 -11.66 19.26 -9.54
N ILE A 183 -12.51 18.25 -9.70
CA ILE A 183 -13.60 18.28 -10.70
C ILE A 183 -14.62 19.38 -10.40
N THR A 184 -15.03 19.56 -9.13
CA THR A 184 -15.97 20.63 -8.76
C THR A 184 -15.38 22.02 -9.02
N SER A 185 -14.07 22.20 -8.82
CA SER A 185 -13.42 23.49 -9.09
C SER A 185 -13.29 23.77 -10.60
N SER A 186 -13.14 22.73 -11.42
CA SER A 186 -13.09 22.85 -12.89
C SER A 186 -14.47 23.16 -13.50
N GLU A 187 -15.56 22.64 -12.92
CA GLU A 187 -16.93 22.90 -13.38
C GLU A 187 -17.41 24.33 -13.06
N VAL A 188 -16.89 24.97 -12.01
CA VAL A 188 -17.24 26.35 -11.65
C VAL A 188 -16.56 27.39 -12.56
N LEU A 189 -15.59 26.98 -13.38
CA LEU A 189 -14.82 27.85 -14.28
C LEU A 189 -15.30 27.81 -15.75
N ILE A 190 -16.41 27.12 -16.04
CA ILE A 190 -17.07 27.05 -17.35
C ILE A 190 -18.42 27.77 -17.26
#